data_AF-A0AAP2Z279-F1
#
_entry.id   AF-A0AAP2Z279-F1
#
_cell.length_a   1.000
_cell.length_b   1.000
_cell.length_c   1.000
_cell.angle_alpha   90.00
_cell.angle_beta   90.00
_cell.angle_gamma   90.00
#
_symmetry.space_group_name_H-M   'P 1'
#
loop_
_entity.id
_entity.type
_entity.pdbx_description
1 polymer ?
#
loop_
_entity_poly.entity_id
_entity_poly.type
_entity_poly.pdbx_seq_one_letter_code
_entity_poly.pdbx_strand_id
1 'polypeptide(L)'
;MRSRFDGRRPFESAEIVTEGKSSLRVELSSEYYPRETSPRLEIRWYRNDDFNVHYQEERLDSVWKCRWDRHPSAHNSRDHFHPPPDASRTDAEDAQWPTDHRDVCRLVLDRLEERIETLWERR
;
A
#
# COMPACT_ATOMS: atom_id res chain seq x y z
N MET A 1 14.72 11.01 4.73
CA MET A 1 15.11 9.92 3.84
C MET A 1 16.38 9.29 4.41
N ARG A 2 16.32 8.03 4.84
CA ARG A 2 17.43 7.34 5.51
C ARG A 2 18.48 6.92 4.49
N SER A 3 19.77 7.03 4.84
CA SER A 3 20.95 6.92 3.95
C SER A 3 21.01 5.68 3.04
N ARG A 4 20.29 4.60 3.36
CA ARG A 4 20.32 3.34 2.57
C ARG A 4 19.54 3.41 1.25
N PHE A 5 18.66 4.39 1.10
CA PHE A 5 17.79 4.57 -0.06
C PHE A 5 18.23 5.72 -0.97
N ASP A 6 19.32 6.39 -0.61
CA ASP A 6 19.84 7.51 -1.37
C ASP A 6 20.33 7.05 -2.75
N GLY A 7 19.92 7.76 -3.79
CA GLY A 7 20.24 7.45 -5.19
C GLY A 7 19.47 6.30 -5.86
N ARG A 8 18.63 5.53 -5.15
CA ARG A 8 17.73 4.54 -5.78
C ARG A 8 16.41 5.17 -6.17
N ARG A 9 15.84 4.78 -7.32
CA ARG A 9 14.48 5.16 -7.69
C ARG A 9 13.50 4.23 -6.98
N PRO A 10 12.65 4.71 -6.06
CA PRO A 10 11.71 3.85 -5.33
C PRO A 10 10.56 3.35 -6.21
N PHE A 11 10.29 4.02 -7.34
CA PHE A 11 9.20 3.72 -8.26
C PHE A 11 9.74 3.49 -9.68
N GLU A 12 9.24 2.44 -10.33
CA GLU A 12 9.49 2.15 -11.74
C GLU A 12 8.50 2.91 -12.64
N SER A 13 7.23 2.89 -12.27
CA SER A 13 6.16 3.54 -13.03
C SER A 13 5.01 4.01 -12.12
N ALA A 14 4.27 4.98 -12.61
CA ALA A 14 3.01 5.42 -12.03
C ALA A 14 2.05 5.80 -13.17
N GLU A 15 0.88 5.18 -13.21
CA GLU A 15 -0.10 5.36 -14.28
C GLU A 15 -1.53 5.45 -13.72
N ILE A 16 -2.36 6.26 -14.38
CA ILE A 16 -3.80 6.28 -14.11
C ILE A 16 -4.44 5.25 -15.03
N VAL A 17 -4.97 4.18 -14.44
CA VAL A 17 -5.71 3.14 -15.15
C VAL A 17 -7.17 3.56 -15.20
N THR A 18 -7.73 3.71 -16.40
CA THR A 18 -9.13 4.13 -16.61
C THR A 18 -10.02 3.01 -17.14
N GLU A 19 -9.48 1.84 -17.45
CA GLU A 19 -10.29 0.68 -17.84
C GLU A 19 -11.11 0.20 -16.64
N GLY A 20 -12.43 0.30 -16.76
CA GLY A 20 -13.34 0.09 -15.65
C GLY A 20 -13.32 1.26 -14.66
N LYS A 21 -12.94 0.97 -13.43
CA LYS A 21 -13.09 1.88 -12.30
C LYS A 21 -11.72 2.57 -12.14
N SER A 22 -11.63 3.90 -12.25
CA SER A 22 -10.32 4.60 -12.27
C SER A 22 -9.47 4.40 -11.01
N SER A 23 -8.18 4.16 -11.17
CA SER A 23 -7.20 4.05 -10.07
C SER A 23 -5.81 4.55 -10.50
N LEU A 24 -5.00 4.95 -9.53
CA LEU A 24 -3.56 5.16 -9.69
C LEU A 24 -2.86 3.83 -9.39
N ARG A 25 -2.12 3.29 -10.36
CA ARG A 25 -1.26 2.11 -10.18
C ARG A 25 0.19 2.55 -10.18
N VAL A 26 0.94 2.12 -9.17
CA VAL A 26 2.36 2.42 -8.99
C VAL A 26 3.11 1.10 -8.83
N GLU A 27 4.06 0.86 -9.73
CA GLU A 27 5.00 -0.25 -9.60
C GLU A 27 6.25 0.27 -8.87
N LEU A 28 6.59 -0.36 -7.73
CA LEU A 28 7.79 -0.01 -6.98
C LEU A 28 8.98 -0.75 -7.58
N SER A 29 10.18 -0.19 -7.44
CA SER A 29 11.39 -0.84 -7.95
C SER A 29 11.72 -2.08 -7.14
N SER A 30 11.90 -3.21 -7.82
CA SER A 30 12.35 -4.46 -7.20
C SER A 30 13.75 -4.31 -6.60
N GLU A 31 14.58 -3.40 -7.13
CA GLU A 31 15.88 -3.05 -6.55
C GLU A 31 15.74 -2.40 -5.16
N TYR A 32 14.57 -1.90 -4.80
CA TYR A 32 14.30 -1.34 -3.49
C TYR A 32 14.14 -2.42 -2.40
N TYR A 33 14.07 -3.70 -2.79
CA TYR A 33 13.85 -4.84 -1.91
C TYR A 33 15.11 -5.73 -1.81
N PRO A 34 15.34 -6.40 -0.67
CA PRO A 34 16.52 -7.26 -0.47
C PRO A 34 16.44 -8.62 -1.19
N ARG A 35 15.26 -8.98 -1.71
CA ARG A 35 14.97 -10.23 -2.42
C ARG A 35 14.10 -9.91 -3.63
N GLU A 36 14.09 -10.80 -4.62
CA GLU A 36 13.21 -10.67 -5.78
C GLU A 36 11.75 -10.54 -5.32
N THR A 37 11.13 -9.42 -5.68
CA THR A 37 9.77 -9.06 -5.27
C THR A 37 9.20 -8.17 -6.39
N SER A 38 7.93 -8.38 -6.72
CA SER A 38 7.15 -7.51 -7.61
C SER A 38 6.15 -6.71 -6.76
N PRO A 39 6.56 -5.55 -6.23
CA PRO A 39 5.76 -4.69 -5.36
C PRO A 39 4.86 -3.73 -6.16
N ARG A 40 3.57 -3.69 -5.83
CA ARG A 40 2.60 -2.81 -6.46
C ARG A 40 1.73 -2.11 -5.43
N LEU A 41 1.52 -0.81 -5.63
CA LEU A 41 0.55 0.01 -4.91
C LEU A 41 -0.56 0.44 -5.88
N GLU A 42 -1.81 0.16 -5.53
CA GLU A 42 -2.98 0.67 -6.25
C GLU A 42 -3.80 1.55 -5.32
N ILE A 43 -4.16 2.74 -5.78
CA ILE A 43 -4.97 3.67 -5.01
C ILE A 43 -6.18 4.14 -5.80
N ARG A 44 -7.32 4.15 -5.13
CA ARG A 44 -8.61 4.52 -5.69
C ARG A 44 -9.31 5.49 -4.76
N TRP A 45 -9.71 6.64 -5.29
CA TRP A 45 -10.51 7.64 -4.60
C TRP A 45 -11.89 7.75 -5.22
N TYR A 46 -12.87 8.02 -4.38
CA TYR A 46 -14.25 8.22 -4.77
C TYR A 46 -14.70 9.65 -4.46
N ARG A 47 -15.81 10.09 -5.08
CA ARG A 47 -16.34 11.45 -4.90
C ARG A 47 -16.91 11.72 -3.52
N ASN A 48 -17.20 10.68 -2.74
CA ASN A 48 -17.77 10.73 -1.40
C ASN A 48 -16.70 10.64 -0.30
N ASP A 49 -15.44 10.96 -0.61
CA ASP A 49 -14.28 10.84 0.30
C ASP A 49 -13.90 9.40 0.66
N ASP A 50 -14.59 8.39 0.13
CA ASP A 50 -14.15 7.01 0.29
C ASP A 50 -12.88 6.75 -0.53
N PHE A 51 -12.10 5.77 -0.08
CA PHE A 51 -10.93 5.30 -0.82
C PHE A 51 -10.61 3.83 -0.50
N ASN A 52 -9.83 3.23 -1.39
CA ASN A 52 -9.10 2.00 -1.13
C ASN A 52 -7.66 2.23 -1.56
N VAL A 53 -6.73 1.92 -0.66
CA VAL A 53 -5.31 1.78 -0.96
C VAL A 53 -4.97 0.30 -0.80
N HIS A 54 -4.44 -0.33 -1.83
CA HIS A 54 -4.04 -1.73 -1.81
C HIS A 54 -2.57 -1.85 -2.18
N TYR A 55 -1.79 -2.43 -1.29
CA TYR A 55 -0.39 -2.75 -1.57
C TYR A 55 -0.20 -4.27 -1.59
N GLN A 56 0.54 -4.76 -2.58
CA GLN A 56 0.82 -6.17 -2.79
C GLN A 56 2.29 -6.38 -3.17
N GLU A 57 2.87 -7.45 -2.66
CA GLU A 57 4.17 -7.99 -3.03
C GLU A 57 3.98 -9.41 -3.53
N GLU A 58 4.28 -9.65 -4.81
CA GLU A 58 4.44 -11.01 -5.32
C GLU A 58 5.89 -11.44 -5.09
N ARG A 59 6.05 -12.62 -4.48
CA ARG A 59 7.35 -13.23 -4.16
C ARG A 59 7.34 -14.66 -4.69
N LEU A 60 8.51 -15.29 -4.79
CA LEU A 60 8.67 -16.63 -5.38
C LEU A 60 7.63 -17.66 -4.87
N ASP A 61 7.42 -17.72 -3.56
CA ASP A 61 6.57 -18.74 -2.93
C ASP A 61 5.37 -18.16 -2.16
N SER A 62 5.13 -16.85 -2.25
CA SER A 62 4.08 -16.21 -1.44
C SER A 62 3.61 -14.88 -2.00
N VAL A 63 2.42 -14.48 -1.59
CA VAL A 63 1.90 -13.12 -1.76
C VAL A 63 1.79 -12.48 -0.39
N TRP A 64 2.18 -11.22 -0.29
CA TRP A 64 1.97 -10.41 0.90
C TRP A 64 1.21 -9.16 0.50
N LYS A 65 0.08 -8.88 1.14
CA LYS A 65 -0.79 -7.75 0.81
C LYS A 65 -1.41 -7.12 2.04
N CYS A 66 -1.67 -5.82 1.99
CA CYS A 66 -2.42 -5.09 3.00
C CYS A 66 -3.25 -3.98 2.35
N ARG A 67 -4.29 -3.51 3.04
CA ARG A 67 -5.19 -2.47 2.51
C ARG A 67 -5.50 -1.41 3.57
N TRP A 68 -5.62 -0.16 3.14
CA TRP A 68 -6.17 0.93 3.93
C TRP A 68 -7.45 1.39 3.26
N ASP A 69 -8.56 1.23 3.96
CA ASP A 69 -9.89 1.46 3.42
C ASP A 69 -10.60 2.56 4.19
N ARG A 70 -11.27 3.43 3.44
CA ARG A 70 -12.33 4.31 3.93
C ARG A 70 -13.58 4.01 3.14
N HIS A 71 -14.50 3.25 3.73
CA HIS A 71 -15.84 3.03 3.19
C HIS A 71 -16.75 2.43 4.28
N PRO A 72 -18.08 2.55 4.14
CA PRO A 72 -19.00 1.83 5.03
C PRO A 72 -18.71 0.31 5.04
N SER A 73 -18.60 -0.27 6.22
CA SER A 73 -18.45 -1.72 6.44
C SER A 73 -19.51 -2.21 7.43
N ALA A 74 -19.94 -3.46 7.30
CA ALA A 74 -20.92 -4.08 8.21
C ALA A 74 -20.29 -4.50 9.55
N HIS A 75 -18.97 -4.70 9.58
CA HIS A 75 -18.25 -5.26 10.73
C HIS A 75 -17.17 -4.34 11.28
N ASN A 76 -16.83 -3.27 10.55
CA ASN A 76 -15.77 -2.34 10.91
C ASN A 76 -16.25 -0.90 10.83
N SER A 77 -15.50 -0.02 11.48
CA SER A 77 -15.61 1.42 11.30
C SER A 77 -15.38 1.82 9.82
N ARG A 78 -15.82 3.03 9.45
CA ARG A 78 -15.65 3.55 8.09
C ARG A 78 -14.18 3.50 7.66
N ASP A 79 -13.27 3.82 8.57
CA ASP A 79 -11.84 3.69 8.37
C ASP A 79 -11.37 2.36 8.97
N HIS A 80 -10.73 1.52 8.16
CA HIS A 80 -10.22 0.23 8.61
C HIS A 80 -8.98 -0.22 7.82
N PHE A 81 -8.12 -0.98 8.49
CA PHE A 81 -6.91 -1.57 7.93
C PHE A 81 -7.12 -3.07 7.75
N HIS A 82 -6.80 -3.59 6.57
CA HIS A 82 -6.69 -5.02 6.35
C HIS A 82 -5.22 -5.43 6.48
N PRO A 83 -4.86 -6.15 7.56
CA PRO A 83 -3.48 -6.49 7.81
C PRO A 83 -2.96 -7.56 6.83
N PRO A 84 -1.64 -7.63 6.68
CA PRO A 84 -0.98 -8.73 5.99
C PRO A 84 -1.07 -10.06 6.75
N PRO A 85 -0.78 -11.20 6.07
CA PRO A 85 -0.30 -11.30 4.69
C PRO A 85 -1.41 -11.27 3.64
N ASP A 86 -2.66 -11.47 4.03
CA ASP A 86 -3.74 -11.77 3.08
C ASP A 86 -4.69 -10.60 2.82
N ALA A 87 -4.55 -9.49 3.55
CA ALA A 87 -5.54 -8.43 3.58
C ALA A 87 -6.96 -8.98 3.78
N SER A 88 -7.08 -9.97 4.69
CA SER A 88 -8.33 -10.70 4.91
C SER A 88 -9.43 -9.76 5.37
N ARG A 89 -10.66 -10.02 4.92
CA ARG A 89 -11.82 -9.26 5.36
C ARG A 89 -12.16 -9.53 6.83
N THR A 90 -11.90 -10.73 7.32
CA THR A 90 -12.22 -11.12 8.70
C THR A 90 -11.27 -10.52 9.72
N ASP A 91 -10.06 -10.14 9.26
CA ASP A 91 -8.98 -9.67 10.13
C ASP A 91 -8.87 -8.14 10.05
N ALA A 92 -9.87 -7.47 9.49
CA ALA A 92 -9.89 -6.02 9.38
C ALA A 92 -9.95 -5.37 10.76
N GLU A 93 -9.07 -4.40 10.97
CA GLU A 93 -8.92 -3.65 12.22
C GLU A 93 -9.45 -2.24 12.04
N ASP A 94 -10.24 -1.76 12.99
CA ASP A 94 -10.71 -0.38 12.99
C ASP A 94 -9.53 0.59 13.10
N ALA A 95 -9.60 1.68 12.35
CA ALA A 95 -8.55 2.69 12.29
C ALA A 95 -9.13 4.10 12.12
N GLN A 96 -8.26 5.10 12.01
CA GLN A 96 -8.63 6.48 11.67
C GLN A 96 -7.58 7.04 10.71
N TRP A 97 -8.03 7.53 9.55
CA TRP A 97 -7.16 8.08 8.53
C TRP A 97 -7.25 9.61 8.49
N PRO A 98 -6.19 10.31 8.05
CA PRO A 98 -6.26 11.73 7.75
C PRO A 98 -7.41 12.05 6.78
N THR A 99 -7.92 13.28 6.85
CA THR A 99 -8.94 13.76 5.90
C THR A 99 -8.33 14.20 4.58
N ASP A 100 -7.11 14.76 4.59
CA ASP A 100 -6.39 15.14 3.37
C ASP A 100 -5.80 13.90 2.68
N HIS A 101 -6.13 13.72 1.41
CA HIS A 101 -5.65 12.59 0.61
C HIS A 101 -4.12 12.52 0.50
N ARG A 102 -3.42 13.66 0.57
CA ARG A 102 -1.94 13.70 0.55
C ARG A 102 -1.37 13.17 1.85
N ASP A 103 -2.05 13.41 2.96
CA ASP A 103 -1.66 12.89 4.27
C ASP A 103 -1.95 11.39 4.39
N VAL A 104 -3.03 10.90 3.76
CA VAL A 104 -3.26 9.45 3.58
C VAL A 104 -2.12 8.83 2.77
N CYS A 105 -1.74 9.43 1.63
CA CYS A 105 -0.61 8.93 0.84
C CYS A 105 0.69 8.90 1.64
N ARG A 106 0.99 9.94 2.43
CA ARG A 106 2.18 9.97 3.29
C ARG A 106 2.15 8.85 4.31
N LEU A 107 1.04 8.66 5.02
CA LEU A 107 0.87 7.58 5.99
C LEU A 107 1.13 6.19 5.37
N VAL A 108 0.61 5.94 4.18
CA VAL A 108 0.82 4.67 3.47
C VAL A 108 2.28 4.50 3.10
N LEU A 109 2.88 5.52 2.46
CA LEU A 109 4.27 5.45 2.00
C LEU A 109 5.25 5.28 3.17
N ASP A 110 5.01 5.96 4.30
CA ASP A 110 5.82 5.81 5.51
C ASP A 110 5.76 4.36 6.03
N ARG A 111 4.58 3.74 6.08
CA ARG A 111 4.43 2.32 6.46
C ARG A 111 5.12 1.36 5.49
N LEU A 112 5.11 1.67 4.19
CA LEU A 112 5.82 0.87 3.20
C LEU A 112 7.34 1.01 3.35
N GLU A 113 7.86 2.21 3.60
CA GLU A 113 9.28 2.44 3.86
C GLU A 113 9.74 1.66 5.11
N GLU A 114 9.01 1.76 6.22
CA GLU A 114 9.30 1.00 7.46
C GLU A 114 9.32 -0.52 7.23
N ARG A 115 8.37 -1.03 6.44
CA ARG A 115 8.33 -2.43 6.07
C ARG A 115 9.57 -2.84 5.27
N ILE A 116 9.92 -2.07 4.25
CA ILE A 116 11.04 -2.37 3.36
C ILE A 116 12.35 -2.34 4.16
N GLU A 117 12.52 -1.37 5.05
CA GLU A 117 13.65 -1.33 5.99
C GLU A 117 13.72 -2.58 6.87
N THR A 118 12.59 -3.02 7.42
CA THR A 118 12.52 -4.25 8.22
C THR A 118 12.93 -5.47 7.40
N LEU A 119 12.61 -5.53 6.11
CA LEU A 119 13.06 -6.61 5.23
C LEU A 119 14.58 -6.59 5.03
N TRP A 120 15.17 -5.40 4.85
CA TRP A 120 16.62 -5.23 4.74
C TRP A 120 17.38 -5.61 6.01
N GLU A 121 16.80 -5.35 7.18
CA GLU A 121 17.40 -5.71 8.48
C GLU A 121 17.37 -7.21 8.78
N ARG A 122 16.43 -7.94 8.15
CA ARG A 122 16.29 -9.39 8.27
C ARG A 122 17.04 -10.16 7.18
N ARG A 123 17.92 -9.48 6.43
CA ARG A 123 18.69 -10.09 5.34
C ARG A 123 19.72 -11.08 5.86
#